data_AF-A0A3M6TU62-F1
#
_entry.id   AF-A0A3M6TU62-F1
#
_cell.length_a   1.000
_cell.length_b   1.000
_cell.length_c   1.000
_cell.angle_alpha   90.00
_cell.angle_beta   90.00
_cell.angle_gamma   90.00
#
_symmetry.space_group_name_H-M   'P 1'
#
loop_
_entity.id
_entity.type
_entity.pdbx_description
1 polymer ?
#
loop_
_entity_poly.entity_id
_entity_poly.type
_entity_poly.pdbx_seq_one_letter_code
_entity_poly.pdbx_strand_id
1 'polypeptide(L)'
;MMGTTQNNSSVNVLKFFDLIDGLELSWVHAVNSQLKLKEALSGKSMMLEADVLLRPKDGTPIMAHPPNTDSDLSLTQFLEKTVGSSKGLKLDFKETAAIEPSLKILTNQITEQHGATILIWLNADILHGPCHTDCNDPVDPKVFLSLCARYFPSVTLSVGWTTGSHISKENGGYDWHLIWPMKELLSNLSQPITFPIRANLIGNSIEQLIWLLGLSDEYTLTIWSGNFDTPNMKDLAALRNRVSDKTRIFYDLPLDQETKFKEELKHYR
;
A
#
# COMPACT_ATOMS: atom_id res chain seq x y z
N MET A 1 7.50 -34.18 13.85
CA MET A 1 7.97 -32.82 13.53
C MET A 1 8.58 -32.86 12.15
N MET A 2 7.82 -32.49 11.12
CA MET A 2 8.38 -32.18 9.80
C MET A 2 8.13 -30.69 9.61
N GLY A 3 9.17 -29.89 9.86
CA GLY A 3 9.16 -28.48 9.52
C GLY A 3 9.18 -28.38 8.01
N THR A 4 8.07 -27.96 7.42
CA THR A 4 8.06 -27.42 6.07
C THR A 4 8.88 -26.14 6.10
N THR A 5 10.08 -26.18 5.51
CA THR A 5 10.84 -24.99 5.16
C THR A 5 10.04 -24.21 4.13
N GLN A 6 9.17 -23.32 4.59
CA GLN A 6 8.61 -22.27 3.73
C GLN A 6 9.78 -21.47 3.18
N ASN A 7 9.81 -21.32 1.87
CA ASN A 7 10.82 -20.54 1.18
C ASN A 7 10.64 -19.08 1.61
N ASN A 8 11.46 -18.65 2.57
CA ASN A 8 11.25 -17.44 3.39
C ASN A 8 11.68 -16.15 2.65
N SER A 9 11.77 -16.18 1.33
CA SER A 9 12.10 -15.03 0.50
C SER A 9 10.83 -14.27 0.12
N SER A 10 10.84 -12.96 0.31
CA SER A 10 9.76 -12.09 -0.14
C SER A 10 9.44 -12.26 -1.63
N VAL A 11 8.16 -12.30 -1.97
CA VAL A 11 7.73 -12.33 -3.37
C VAL A 11 7.91 -10.94 -3.96
N ASN A 12 8.87 -10.79 -4.89
CA ASN A 12 9.05 -9.54 -5.63
C ASN A 12 7.87 -9.35 -6.61
N VAL A 13 7.15 -8.23 -6.48
CA VAL A 13 5.94 -7.96 -7.27
C VAL A 13 6.18 -7.95 -8.78
N LEU A 14 7.29 -7.37 -9.24
CA LEU A 14 7.59 -7.27 -10.67
C LEU A 14 7.92 -8.64 -11.25
N LYS A 15 8.69 -9.46 -10.52
CA LYS A 15 8.96 -10.85 -10.93
C LYS A 15 7.69 -11.70 -10.95
N PHE A 16 6.77 -11.48 -10.02
CA PHE A 16 5.50 -12.20 -9.97
C PHE A 16 4.64 -11.94 -11.22
N PHE A 17 4.67 -10.72 -11.75
CA PHE A 17 3.89 -10.30 -12.92
C PHE A 17 4.69 -10.21 -14.23
N ASP A 18 5.96 -10.62 -14.24
CA ASP A 18 6.88 -10.51 -15.38
C ASP A 18 7.00 -9.08 -15.94
N LEU A 19 7.23 -8.12 -15.04
CA LEU A 19 7.34 -6.69 -15.32
C LEU A 19 8.77 -6.19 -15.16
N ILE A 20 9.13 -5.12 -15.88
CA ILE A 20 10.45 -4.49 -15.80
C ILE A 20 10.39 -3.04 -15.29
N ASP A 21 9.21 -2.45 -15.21
CA ASP A 21 8.99 -1.08 -14.73
C ASP A 21 7.81 -1.02 -13.74
N GLY A 22 7.97 -0.31 -12.63
CA GLY A 22 6.90 -0.14 -11.64
C GLY A 22 5.68 0.63 -12.17
N LEU A 23 5.81 1.36 -13.30
CA LEU A 23 4.68 1.98 -14.01
C LEU A 23 3.78 0.98 -14.76
N GLU A 24 4.25 -0.25 -15.01
CA GLU A 24 3.45 -1.29 -15.66
C GLU A 24 2.51 -2.02 -14.70
N LEU A 25 2.80 -1.96 -13.39
CA LEU A 25 1.98 -2.57 -12.37
C LEU A 25 0.67 -1.80 -12.22
N SER A 26 -0.44 -2.46 -12.54
CA SER A 26 -1.78 -1.87 -12.54
C SER A 26 -2.57 -2.23 -11.29
N TRP A 27 -3.41 -1.29 -10.85
CA TRP A 27 -4.11 -1.35 -9.56
C TRP A 27 -5.63 -1.28 -9.74
N VAL A 28 -6.36 -1.82 -8.77
CA VAL A 28 -7.73 -1.40 -8.45
C VAL A 28 -7.72 -0.94 -7.01
N HIS A 29 -7.98 0.34 -6.81
CA HIS A 29 -8.05 0.98 -5.51
C HIS A 29 -9.40 0.72 -4.82
N ALA A 30 -9.43 0.61 -3.49
CA ALA A 30 -10.60 0.52 -2.63
C ALA A 30 -11.62 -0.56 -3.03
N VAL A 31 -11.18 -1.82 -3.16
CA VAL A 31 -12.02 -2.99 -3.50
C VAL A 31 -12.86 -3.42 -2.29
N ASN A 32 -13.76 -2.53 -1.88
CA ASN A 32 -14.48 -2.60 -0.60
C ASN A 32 -15.92 -3.11 -0.70
N SER A 33 -16.30 -3.74 -1.82
CA SER A 33 -17.64 -4.30 -1.99
C SER A 33 -17.64 -5.55 -2.86
N GLN A 34 -18.65 -6.41 -2.70
CA GLN A 34 -18.79 -7.64 -3.50
C GLN A 34 -18.84 -7.35 -5.00
N LEU A 35 -19.55 -6.28 -5.39
CA LEU A 35 -19.64 -5.86 -6.79
C LEU A 35 -18.26 -5.48 -7.34
N LYS A 36 -17.54 -4.62 -6.64
CA LYS A 36 -16.23 -4.15 -7.08
C LYS A 36 -15.18 -5.27 -7.08
N LEU A 37 -15.25 -6.17 -6.11
CA LEU A 37 -14.41 -7.38 -6.09
C LEU A 37 -14.65 -8.25 -7.32
N LYS A 38 -15.91 -8.50 -7.67
CA LYS A 38 -16.27 -9.26 -8.88
C LYS A 38 -15.71 -8.60 -10.14
N GLU A 39 -15.88 -7.29 -10.27
CA GLU A 39 -15.34 -6.51 -11.40
C GLU A 39 -13.82 -6.61 -11.47
N ALA A 40 -13.13 -6.39 -10.35
CA ALA A 40 -11.68 -6.39 -10.27
C ALA A 40 -11.05 -7.76 -10.58
N LEU A 41 -11.69 -8.85 -10.13
CA LEU A 41 -11.28 -10.22 -10.46
C LEU A 41 -11.43 -10.52 -11.96
N SER A 42 -12.47 -9.99 -12.61
CA SER A 42 -12.67 -10.14 -14.06
C SER A 42 -11.81 -9.18 -14.91
N GLY A 43 -11.32 -8.10 -14.29
CA GLY A 43 -10.54 -7.06 -14.94
C GLY A 43 -9.08 -7.45 -15.19
N LYS A 44 -8.35 -6.54 -15.86
CA LYS A 44 -6.93 -6.74 -16.21
C LYS A 44 -5.95 -6.26 -15.14
N SER A 45 -6.41 -5.51 -14.14
CA SER A 45 -5.56 -4.99 -13.07
C SER A 45 -4.86 -6.11 -12.32
N MET A 46 -3.62 -5.88 -11.90
CA MET A 46 -2.77 -6.90 -11.28
C MET A 46 -2.90 -6.90 -9.75
N MET A 47 -2.91 -5.72 -9.14
CA MET A 47 -3.01 -5.54 -7.69
C MET A 47 -4.41 -5.08 -7.28
N LEU A 48 -4.94 -5.68 -6.21
CA LEU A 48 -6.17 -5.26 -5.55
C LEU A 48 -5.82 -4.64 -4.21
N GLU A 49 -6.12 -3.35 -4.05
CA GLU A 49 -6.03 -2.67 -2.76
C GLU A 49 -7.42 -2.64 -2.12
N ALA A 50 -7.49 -2.98 -0.84
CA ALA A 50 -8.73 -2.97 -0.08
C ALA A 50 -8.47 -2.59 1.38
N ASP A 51 -9.40 -1.80 1.92
CA ASP A 51 -9.30 -1.19 3.24
C ASP A 51 -9.91 -2.09 4.31
N VAL A 52 -9.25 -2.26 5.45
CA VAL A 52 -9.65 -3.18 6.51
C VAL A 52 -9.94 -2.43 7.80
N LEU A 53 -11.15 -2.59 8.31
CA LEU A 53 -11.59 -2.15 9.65
C LEU A 53 -12.52 -3.18 10.28
N LEU A 54 -12.76 -3.08 11.58
CA LEU A 54 -13.73 -3.90 12.29
C LEU A 54 -15.12 -3.30 12.18
N ARG A 55 -16.09 -4.15 11.82
CA ARG A 55 -17.50 -3.81 11.85
C ARG A 55 -17.90 -3.42 13.28
N PRO A 56 -18.41 -2.20 13.54
CA PRO A 56 -18.71 -1.74 14.90
C PRO A 56 -19.70 -2.63 15.67
N LYS A 57 -20.58 -3.33 14.95
CA LYS A 57 -21.63 -4.17 15.53
C LYS A 57 -21.12 -5.42 16.23
N ASP A 58 -20.11 -6.07 15.67
CA ASP A 58 -19.69 -7.43 16.08
C ASP A 58 -18.18 -7.66 16.04
N GLY A 59 -17.39 -6.68 15.64
CA GLY A 59 -15.93 -6.79 15.56
C GLY A 59 -15.44 -7.65 14.40
N THR A 60 -16.27 -7.92 13.38
CA THR A 60 -15.84 -8.67 12.19
C THR A 60 -14.96 -7.81 11.30
N PRO A 61 -13.76 -8.26 10.88
CA PRO A 61 -12.97 -7.56 9.86
C PRO A 61 -13.71 -7.51 8.52
N ILE A 62 -13.90 -6.31 7.98
CA ILE A 62 -14.64 -6.04 6.75
C ILE A 62 -13.84 -5.13 5.81
N MET A 63 -14.16 -5.20 4.52
CA MET A 63 -13.54 -4.37 3.50
C MET A 63 -14.25 -3.01 3.45
N ALA A 64 -13.74 -1.99 4.13
CA ALA A 64 -14.39 -0.68 4.22
C ALA A 64 -13.39 0.45 4.52
N HIS A 65 -13.68 1.65 4.02
CA HIS A 65 -12.92 2.87 4.27
C HIS A 65 -13.81 3.94 4.90
N PRO A 66 -13.40 4.61 5.98
CA PRO A 66 -14.13 5.74 6.55
C PRO A 66 -14.49 6.82 5.51
N PRO A 67 -15.69 7.42 5.55
CA PRO A 67 -16.68 7.35 6.63
C PRO A 67 -17.57 6.10 6.59
N ASN A 68 -17.42 5.22 5.61
CA ASN A 68 -18.17 3.96 5.59
C ASN A 68 -17.57 3.01 6.63
N THR A 69 -18.36 2.67 7.64
CA THR A 69 -17.99 1.74 8.73
C THR A 69 -18.64 0.37 8.57
N ASP A 70 -19.28 0.14 7.42
CA ASP A 70 -19.89 -1.13 7.05
C ASP A 70 -19.68 -1.44 5.56
N SER A 71 -19.74 -2.72 5.21
CA SER A 71 -19.59 -3.27 3.86
C SER A 71 -20.35 -4.59 3.69
N ASP A 72 -20.75 -4.88 2.46
CA ASP A 72 -21.32 -6.17 2.05
C ASP A 72 -20.24 -7.27 1.84
N LEU A 73 -18.98 -6.93 2.11
CA LEU A 73 -17.83 -7.79 1.90
C LEU A 73 -16.97 -7.92 3.17
N SER A 74 -16.98 -9.10 3.78
CA SER A 74 -16.05 -9.41 4.88
C SER A 74 -14.64 -9.70 4.37
N LEU A 75 -13.64 -9.58 5.24
CA LEU A 75 -12.27 -10.00 4.92
C LEU A 75 -12.20 -11.49 4.54
N THR A 76 -12.93 -12.36 5.24
CA THR A 76 -13.01 -13.79 4.90
C THR A 76 -13.51 -13.99 3.47
N GLN A 77 -14.64 -13.36 3.11
CA GLN A 77 -15.20 -13.48 1.75
C GLN A 77 -14.28 -12.91 0.67
N PHE A 78 -13.58 -11.81 0.97
CA PHE A 78 -12.57 -11.25 0.07
C PHE A 78 -11.42 -12.23 -0.15
N LEU A 79 -10.87 -12.81 0.93
CA LEU A 79 -9.74 -13.73 0.86
C LEU A 79 -10.11 -15.08 0.22
N GLU A 80 -11.29 -15.63 0.49
CA GLU A 80 -11.80 -16.84 -0.19
C GLU A 80 -11.79 -16.71 -1.73
N LYS A 81 -12.03 -15.49 -2.24
CA LYS A 81 -12.08 -15.21 -3.69
C LYS A 81 -10.74 -14.79 -4.28
N THR A 82 -9.80 -14.33 -3.46
CA THR A 82 -8.56 -13.70 -3.94
C THR A 82 -7.31 -14.54 -3.66
N VAL A 83 -7.26 -15.26 -2.54
CA VAL A 83 -6.18 -16.23 -2.29
C VAL A 83 -6.29 -17.33 -3.36
N GLY A 84 -5.14 -17.66 -3.98
CA GLY A 84 -5.07 -18.60 -5.09
C GLY A 84 -5.45 -18.01 -6.47
N SER A 85 -5.87 -16.74 -6.53
CA SER A 85 -6.08 -16.03 -7.80
C SER A 85 -4.76 -15.57 -8.43
N SER A 86 -4.82 -15.06 -9.66
CA SER A 86 -3.67 -14.42 -10.32
C SER A 86 -3.44 -12.97 -9.88
N LYS A 87 -4.15 -12.47 -8.86
CA LYS A 87 -4.04 -11.09 -8.37
C LYS A 87 -3.09 -11.01 -7.19
N GLY A 88 -2.40 -9.88 -7.07
CA GLY A 88 -1.72 -9.49 -5.85
C GLY A 88 -2.65 -8.66 -4.97
N LEU A 89 -2.40 -8.66 -3.66
CA LEU A 89 -3.25 -7.99 -2.67
C LEU A 89 -2.46 -6.92 -1.93
N LYS A 90 -3.11 -5.81 -1.62
CA LYS A 90 -2.64 -4.81 -0.65
C LYS A 90 -3.76 -4.59 0.36
N LEU A 91 -3.55 -5.03 1.60
CA LEU A 91 -4.53 -4.88 2.68
C LEU A 91 -4.19 -3.62 3.47
N ASP A 92 -5.06 -2.62 3.42
CA ASP A 92 -4.86 -1.32 4.07
C ASP A 92 -5.60 -1.21 5.41
N PHE A 93 -4.87 -1.42 6.51
CA PHE A 93 -5.44 -1.36 7.85
C PHE A 93 -5.72 0.08 8.28
N LYS A 94 -6.99 0.36 8.56
CA LYS A 94 -7.45 1.68 9.02
C LYS A 94 -7.50 1.84 10.53
N GLU A 95 -7.33 0.75 11.27
CA GLU A 95 -7.33 0.79 12.73
C GLU A 95 -6.49 -0.34 13.33
N THR A 96 -5.85 -0.06 14.47
CA THR A 96 -4.97 -0.99 15.18
C THR A 96 -5.70 -2.28 15.60
N ALA A 97 -6.96 -2.17 16.02
CA ALA A 97 -7.74 -3.30 16.51
C ALA A 97 -8.04 -4.35 15.42
N ALA A 98 -8.05 -3.94 14.15
CA ALA A 98 -8.32 -4.83 13.02
C ALA A 98 -7.13 -5.72 12.64
N ILE A 99 -5.90 -5.39 13.05
CA ILE A 99 -4.68 -6.04 12.54
C ILE A 99 -4.63 -7.52 12.93
N GLU A 100 -4.58 -7.83 14.22
CA GLU A 100 -4.37 -9.22 14.65
C GLU A 100 -5.50 -10.17 14.21
N PRO A 101 -6.80 -9.82 14.36
CA PRO A 101 -7.88 -10.65 13.85
C PRO A 101 -7.75 -10.93 12.35
N SER A 102 -7.39 -9.91 11.57
CA SER A 102 -7.24 -10.03 10.11
C SER A 102 -6.05 -10.90 9.71
N LEU A 103 -4.91 -10.75 10.38
CA LEU A 103 -3.73 -11.59 10.10
C LEU A 103 -4.00 -13.07 10.45
N LYS A 104 -4.81 -13.35 11.48
CA LYS A 104 -5.27 -14.72 11.79
C LYS A 104 -6.15 -15.28 10.68
N ILE A 105 -7.13 -14.52 10.19
CA ILE A 105 -7.99 -14.93 9.06
C ILE A 105 -7.13 -15.19 7.82
N LEU A 106 -6.19 -14.30 7.51
CA LEU A 106 -5.29 -14.47 6.38
C LEU A 106 -4.42 -15.73 6.49
N THR A 107 -3.85 -15.98 7.66
CA THR A 107 -3.03 -17.18 7.92
C THR A 107 -3.85 -18.46 7.72
N ASN A 108 -5.08 -18.49 8.24
CA ASN A 108 -5.99 -19.62 8.08
C ASN A 108 -6.33 -19.85 6.62
N GLN A 109 -6.69 -18.78 5.88
CA GLN A 109 -7.05 -18.90 4.46
C GLN A 109 -5.89 -19.43 3.60
N ILE A 110 -4.67 -18.93 3.81
CA ILE A 110 -3.48 -19.42 3.10
C ILE A 110 -3.22 -20.89 3.42
N THR A 111 -3.39 -21.29 4.68
CA THR A 111 -3.21 -22.68 5.13
C THR A 111 -4.24 -23.62 4.50
N GLU A 112 -5.51 -23.22 4.50
CA GLU A 112 -6.62 -23.99 3.91
C GLU A 112 -6.44 -24.19 2.41
N GLN A 113 -5.86 -23.22 1.71
CA GLN A 113 -5.52 -23.33 0.29
C GLN A 113 -4.14 -23.99 0.05
N HIS A 114 -3.69 -24.86 0.95
CA HIS A 114 -2.45 -25.64 0.83
C HIS A 114 -1.19 -24.81 0.61
N GLY A 115 -1.12 -23.60 1.16
CA GLY A 115 0.03 -22.71 1.01
C GLY A 115 0.14 -22.11 -0.39
N ALA A 116 -1.00 -21.87 -1.05
CA ALA A 116 -1.05 -21.17 -2.33
C ALA A 116 -0.14 -19.93 -2.32
N THR A 117 0.70 -19.82 -3.34
CA THR A 117 1.56 -18.64 -3.51
C THR A 117 0.68 -17.42 -3.67
N ILE A 118 0.89 -16.43 -2.80
CA ILE A 118 0.16 -15.17 -2.86
C ILE A 118 1.13 -13.99 -2.68
N LEU A 119 0.98 -13.01 -3.56
CA LEU A 119 1.65 -11.72 -3.43
C LEU A 119 0.77 -10.84 -2.56
N ILE A 120 1.22 -10.53 -1.33
CA ILE A 120 0.50 -9.68 -0.39
C ILE A 120 1.40 -8.54 0.05
N TRP A 121 0.84 -7.35 0.13
CA TRP A 121 1.39 -6.19 0.82
C TRP A 121 0.49 -5.86 2.01
N LEU A 122 1.09 -5.61 3.17
CA LEU A 122 0.36 -5.14 4.36
C LEU A 122 0.59 -3.64 4.50
N ASN A 123 -0.48 -2.86 4.39
CA ASN A 123 -0.43 -1.40 4.41
C ASN A 123 -1.01 -0.84 5.71
N ALA A 124 -0.36 0.19 6.25
CA ALA A 124 -0.96 1.03 7.27
C ALA A 124 -0.30 2.41 7.26
N ASP A 125 -1.08 3.45 7.55
CA ASP A 125 -0.56 4.75 7.93
C ASP A 125 -0.22 4.72 9.43
N ILE A 126 1.08 4.71 9.75
CA ILE A 126 1.59 4.47 11.11
C ILE A 126 2.22 5.71 11.76
N LEU A 127 2.24 6.83 11.04
CA LEU A 127 2.70 8.13 11.51
C LEU A 127 1.72 9.23 11.07
N HIS A 128 1.68 10.34 11.79
CA HIS A 128 0.98 11.53 11.33
C HIS A 128 1.73 12.14 10.16
N GLY A 129 1.01 12.51 9.10
CA GLY A 129 1.61 13.10 7.91
C GLY A 129 1.16 14.53 7.63
N PRO A 130 1.42 15.00 6.40
CA PRO A 130 1.14 16.37 6.02
C PRO A 130 -0.35 16.68 6.06
N CYS A 131 -0.65 17.92 6.42
CA CYS A 131 -2.02 18.43 6.51
C CYS A 131 -2.92 17.61 7.46
N HIS A 132 -2.34 16.90 8.44
CA HIS A 132 -3.09 16.13 9.42
C HIS A 132 -4.20 16.99 10.07
N THR A 133 -5.42 16.46 10.03
CA THR A 133 -6.58 16.96 10.76
C THR A 133 -6.90 16.00 11.90
N ASP A 134 -7.48 16.50 12.99
CA ASP A 134 -7.77 15.79 14.26
C ASP A 134 -8.63 14.50 14.16
N CYS A 135 -8.96 14.02 12.95
CA CYS A 135 -9.88 12.92 12.70
C CYS A 135 -9.25 11.65 12.09
N ASN A 136 -7.95 11.61 11.83
CA ASN A 136 -7.26 10.45 11.26
C ASN A 136 -6.03 10.07 12.10
N ASP A 137 -6.26 9.46 13.26
CA ASP A 137 -5.18 8.91 14.08
C ASP A 137 -4.49 7.75 13.33
N PRO A 138 -3.14 7.71 13.31
CA PRO A 138 -2.40 6.61 12.74
C PRO A 138 -2.66 5.30 13.48
N VAL A 139 -2.46 4.20 12.77
CA VAL A 139 -2.33 2.87 13.36
C VAL A 139 -1.11 2.85 14.27
N ASP A 140 -1.19 2.15 15.41
CA ASP A 140 -0.05 2.03 16.34
C ASP A 140 1.13 1.33 15.62
N PRO A 141 2.28 2.03 15.46
CA PRO A 141 3.40 1.50 14.70
C PRO A 141 4.01 0.24 15.34
N LYS A 142 4.04 0.16 16.67
CA LYS A 142 4.64 -0.99 17.37
C LYS A 142 3.77 -2.22 17.21
N VAL A 143 2.46 -2.06 17.34
CA VAL A 143 1.50 -3.16 17.15
C VAL A 143 1.55 -3.66 15.70
N PHE A 144 1.46 -2.75 14.73
CA PHE A 144 1.47 -3.12 13.32
C PHE A 144 2.76 -3.85 12.92
N LEU A 145 3.92 -3.26 13.20
CA LEU A 145 5.21 -3.83 12.79
C LEU A 145 5.49 -5.17 13.49
N SER A 146 5.21 -5.27 14.80
CA SER A 146 5.45 -6.51 15.55
C SER A 146 4.54 -7.66 15.13
N LEU A 147 3.27 -7.39 14.85
CA LEU A 147 2.34 -8.39 14.35
C LEU A 147 2.69 -8.81 12.92
N CYS A 148 3.01 -7.87 12.03
CA CYS A 148 3.43 -8.23 10.67
C CYS A 148 4.70 -9.09 10.68
N ALA A 149 5.71 -8.74 11.48
CA ALA A 149 6.93 -9.54 11.61
C ALA A 149 6.64 -10.95 12.18
N ARG A 150 5.68 -11.05 13.12
CA ARG A 150 5.29 -12.33 13.73
C ARG A 150 4.56 -13.26 12.77
N TYR A 151 3.59 -12.74 12.03
CA TYR A 151 2.73 -13.57 11.16
C TYR A 151 3.32 -13.74 9.76
N PHE A 152 3.99 -12.71 9.23
CA PHE A 152 4.47 -12.66 7.84
C PHE A 152 5.85 -11.99 7.73
N PRO A 153 6.93 -12.63 8.23
CA PRO A 153 8.27 -12.03 8.32
C PRO A 153 8.94 -11.68 6.98
N SER A 154 8.36 -12.10 5.85
CA SER A 154 8.88 -11.85 4.51
C SER A 154 7.90 -11.08 3.61
N VAL A 155 6.79 -10.58 4.16
CA VAL A 155 5.82 -9.79 3.38
C VAL A 155 6.32 -8.37 3.16
N THR A 156 5.98 -7.78 2.02
CA THR A 156 6.21 -6.36 1.79
C THR A 156 5.32 -5.53 2.71
N LEU A 157 5.93 -4.63 3.47
CA LEU A 157 5.23 -3.63 4.26
C LEU A 157 5.04 -2.37 3.43
N SER A 158 3.83 -1.82 3.43
CA SER A 158 3.51 -0.53 2.84
C SER A 158 3.19 0.46 3.95
N VAL A 159 4.21 1.14 4.47
CA VAL A 159 4.11 1.95 5.69
C VAL A 159 4.10 3.43 5.37
N GLY A 160 3.00 4.08 5.71
CA GLY A 160 2.70 5.44 5.31
C GLY A 160 2.54 6.42 6.47
N TRP A 161 2.08 7.60 6.08
CA TRP A 161 1.64 8.64 6.98
C TRP A 161 0.20 9.00 6.68
N THR A 162 -0.59 9.29 7.70
CA THR A 162 -1.94 9.81 7.50
C THR A 162 -1.87 11.14 6.76
N THR A 163 -2.77 11.39 5.81
CA THR A 163 -2.81 12.65 5.07
C THR A 163 -4.14 13.35 5.24
N GLY A 164 -4.10 14.68 5.35
CA GLY A 164 -5.32 15.49 5.40
C GLY A 164 -6.13 15.44 4.11
N SER A 165 -7.44 15.58 4.21
CA SER A 165 -8.32 15.70 3.04
C SER A 165 -8.03 16.96 2.21
N HIS A 166 -7.62 18.06 2.87
CA HIS A 166 -7.30 19.34 2.26
C HIS A 166 -5.79 19.57 2.22
N ILE A 167 -5.22 19.49 1.03
CA ILE A 167 -3.79 19.72 0.82
C ILE A 167 -3.56 21.21 0.57
N SER A 168 -2.82 21.85 1.47
CA SER A 168 -2.33 23.22 1.26
C SER A 168 -1.08 23.18 0.39
N LYS A 169 -0.96 24.09 -0.60
CA LYS A 169 0.25 24.20 -1.44
C LYS A 169 1.45 24.75 -0.67
N GLU A 170 1.20 25.54 0.37
CA GLU A 170 2.23 26.27 1.12
C GLU A 170 2.83 25.46 2.27
N ASN A 171 2.08 24.51 2.85
CA ASN A 171 2.52 23.66 3.97
C ASN A 171 2.26 22.14 3.72
N GLY A 172 2.17 21.72 2.46
CA GLY A 172 1.95 20.32 2.09
C GLY A 172 3.23 19.66 1.61
N GLY A 173 3.69 18.61 2.28
CA GLY A 173 4.84 17.81 1.85
C GLY A 173 5.42 16.95 2.97
N TYR A 174 6.10 15.86 2.62
CA TYR A 174 6.84 14.99 3.54
C TYR A 174 8.19 15.61 3.86
N ASP A 175 8.21 16.57 4.79
CA ASP A 175 9.45 17.23 5.22
C ASP A 175 10.35 16.32 6.08
N TRP A 176 11.51 16.84 6.48
CA TRP A 176 12.46 16.09 7.30
C TRP A 176 11.92 15.69 8.68
N HIS A 177 11.01 16.49 9.24
CA HIS A 177 10.39 16.19 10.54
C HIS A 177 9.48 14.96 10.44
N LEU A 178 8.86 14.72 9.29
CA LEU A 178 8.04 13.53 9.02
C LEU A 178 8.85 12.31 8.61
N ILE A 179 9.94 12.51 7.88
CA ILE A 179 10.80 11.44 7.34
C ILE A 179 11.68 10.82 8.42
N TRP A 180 12.18 11.62 9.36
CA TRP A 180 13.11 11.13 10.38
C TRP A 180 12.49 10.08 11.32
N PRO A 181 11.28 10.27 11.86
CA PRO A 181 10.61 9.25 12.67
C PRO A 181 10.37 7.94 11.91
N MET A 182 10.04 8.03 10.61
CA MET A 182 9.87 6.84 9.75
C MET A 182 11.20 6.08 9.64
N LYS A 183 12.31 6.78 9.37
CA LYS A 183 13.64 6.17 9.33
C LYS A 183 14.00 5.47 10.66
N GLU A 184 13.63 6.05 11.80
CA GLU A 184 13.92 5.46 13.11
C GLU A 184 13.14 4.15 13.34
N LEU A 185 11.84 4.14 13.00
CA LEU A 185 10.98 2.96 13.15
C LEU A 185 11.44 1.77 12.30
N LEU A 186 11.94 2.02 11.10
CA LEU A 186 12.25 0.96 10.13
C LEU A 186 13.68 0.42 10.25
N SER A 187 14.52 1.03 11.08
CA SER A 187 15.95 0.72 11.21
C SER A 187 16.29 -0.73 11.56
N ASN A 188 15.36 -1.49 12.14
CA ASN A 188 15.56 -2.87 12.59
C ASN A 188 14.68 -3.89 11.84
N LEU A 189 14.05 -3.49 10.73
CA LEU A 189 13.18 -4.38 9.96
C LEU A 189 13.95 -5.05 8.81
N SER A 190 13.72 -6.35 8.63
CA SER A 190 14.26 -7.13 7.51
C SER A 190 13.29 -7.27 6.34
N GLN A 191 12.03 -6.88 6.53
CA GLN A 191 10.99 -6.97 5.52
C GLN A 191 11.20 -5.92 4.41
N PRO A 192 10.88 -6.24 3.14
CA PRO A 192 10.83 -5.23 2.08
C PRO A 192 9.82 -4.14 2.43
N ILE A 193 10.13 -2.89 2.10
CA ILE A 193 9.30 -1.74 2.44
C ILE A 193 8.99 -0.92 1.20
N THR A 194 7.72 -0.59 1.04
CA THR A 194 7.29 0.48 0.14
C THR A 194 6.68 1.62 0.95
N PHE A 195 6.89 2.86 0.50
CA PHE A 195 6.31 4.05 1.11
C PHE A 195 5.14 4.53 0.23
N PRO A 196 3.89 4.48 0.69
CA PRO A 196 2.76 5.07 -0.01
C PRO A 196 2.84 6.61 0.08
N ILE A 197 3.06 7.27 -1.05
CA ILE A 197 3.22 8.72 -1.16
C ILE A 197 2.03 9.29 -1.92
N ARG A 198 1.28 10.21 -1.30
CA ARG A 198 0.16 10.87 -1.98
C ARG A 198 0.69 11.84 -3.04
N ALA A 199 0.21 11.69 -4.27
CA ALA A 199 0.73 12.34 -5.47
C ALA A 199 0.78 13.88 -5.36
N ASN A 200 -0.22 14.50 -4.73
CA ASN A 200 -0.30 15.95 -4.54
C ASN A 200 0.84 16.55 -3.69
N LEU A 201 1.52 15.73 -2.89
CA LEU A 201 2.55 16.18 -1.95
C LEU A 201 3.97 16.07 -2.53
N ILE A 202 4.13 15.48 -3.71
CA ILE A 202 5.43 15.17 -4.30
C ILE A 202 6.26 16.43 -4.55
N GLY A 203 5.66 17.50 -5.08
CA GLY A 203 6.39 18.71 -5.49
C GLY A 203 7.27 19.31 -4.40
N ASN A 204 6.83 19.22 -3.13
CA ASN A 204 7.55 19.74 -1.97
C ASN A 204 8.37 18.67 -1.23
N SER A 205 8.42 17.43 -1.74
CA SER A 205 8.99 16.27 -1.03
C SER A 205 10.09 15.55 -1.81
N ILE A 206 10.42 15.97 -3.04
CA ILE A 206 11.28 15.16 -3.94
C ILE A 206 12.63 14.83 -3.29
N GLU A 207 13.31 15.80 -2.67
CA GLU A 207 14.62 15.56 -2.03
C GLU A 207 14.52 14.53 -0.90
N GLN A 208 13.49 14.66 -0.08
CA GLN A 208 13.22 13.78 1.05
C GLN A 208 12.92 12.36 0.60
N LEU A 209 12.11 12.20 -0.45
CA LEU A 209 11.74 10.90 -1.00
C LEU A 209 12.93 10.19 -1.65
N ILE A 210 13.77 10.94 -2.38
CA ILE A 210 15.01 10.40 -2.95
C ILE A 210 15.99 9.97 -1.83
N TRP A 211 16.13 10.78 -0.78
CA TRP A 211 16.96 10.42 0.37
C TRP A 211 16.43 9.18 1.09
N LEU A 212 15.12 9.09 1.30
CA LEU A 212 14.45 7.95 1.93
C LEU A 212 14.70 6.66 1.15
N LEU A 213 14.54 6.69 -0.18
CA LEU A 213 14.91 5.57 -1.06
C LEU A 213 16.39 5.19 -0.94
N GLY A 214 17.28 6.16 -0.73
CA GLY A 214 18.72 5.92 -0.59
C GLY A 214 19.14 5.17 0.68
N LEU A 215 18.24 4.97 1.65
CA LEU A 215 18.56 4.26 2.89
C LEU A 215 18.70 2.74 2.72
N SER A 216 18.05 2.17 1.70
CA SER A 216 18.09 0.74 1.42
C SER A 216 17.72 0.47 -0.03
N ASP A 217 18.39 -0.47 -0.68
CA ASP A 217 18.05 -0.88 -2.05
C ASP A 217 16.72 -1.66 -2.13
N GLU A 218 16.23 -2.18 -1.00
CA GLU A 218 14.93 -2.85 -0.86
C GLU A 218 13.77 -1.88 -0.66
N TYR A 219 14.05 -0.58 -0.54
CA TYR A 219 12.99 0.44 -0.37
C TYR A 219 12.42 0.87 -1.71
N THR A 220 11.08 0.98 -1.78
CA THR A 220 10.37 1.46 -2.95
C THR A 220 9.39 2.57 -2.60
N LEU A 221 8.90 3.31 -3.60
CA LEU A 221 7.78 4.25 -3.45
C LEU A 221 6.54 3.70 -4.15
N THR A 222 5.36 3.88 -3.56
CA THR A 222 4.07 3.66 -4.22
C THR A 222 3.33 4.99 -4.26
N ILE A 223 3.32 5.62 -5.43
CA ILE A 223 2.64 6.90 -5.62
C ILE A 223 1.15 6.64 -5.77
N TRP A 224 0.34 7.17 -4.87
CA TRP A 224 -1.11 6.98 -4.90
C TRP A 224 -1.86 8.31 -5.02
N SER A 225 -3.08 8.28 -5.54
CA SER A 225 -3.92 9.46 -5.68
C SER A 225 -5.40 9.11 -5.65
N GLY A 226 -6.22 9.95 -5.02
CA GLY A 226 -7.68 9.80 -5.07
C GLY A 226 -8.29 10.39 -6.35
N ASN A 227 -9.53 10.00 -6.69
CA ASN A 227 -10.24 10.55 -7.86
C ASN A 227 -10.44 12.08 -7.80
N PHE A 228 -10.50 12.65 -6.60
CA PHE A 228 -10.67 14.10 -6.39
C PHE A 228 -9.36 14.85 -6.17
N ASP A 229 -8.24 14.13 -6.11
CA ASP A 229 -6.92 14.74 -6.07
C ASP A 229 -6.60 15.36 -7.44
N THR A 230 -5.80 16.43 -7.41
CA THR A 230 -5.36 17.14 -8.61
C THR A 230 -3.83 17.22 -8.62
N PRO A 231 -3.13 16.07 -8.73
CA PRO A 231 -1.68 16.05 -8.65
C PRO A 231 -1.06 16.75 -9.87
N ASN A 232 0.07 17.38 -9.65
CA ASN A 232 0.85 18.00 -10.70
C ASN A 232 1.69 16.95 -11.42
N MET A 233 1.34 16.61 -12.66
CA MET A 233 2.04 15.59 -13.44
C MET A 233 3.51 15.89 -13.66
N LYS A 234 3.91 17.17 -13.68
CA LYS A 234 5.32 17.57 -13.79
C LYS A 234 6.12 17.15 -12.56
N ASP A 235 5.52 17.24 -11.37
CA ASP A 235 6.19 16.84 -10.14
C ASP A 235 6.36 15.31 -10.08
N LEU A 236 5.34 14.56 -10.53
CA LEU A 236 5.43 13.10 -10.68
C LEU A 236 6.52 12.71 -11.69
N ALA A 237 6.55 13.39 -12.85
CA ALA A 237 7.55 13.14 -13.88
C ALA A 237 8.96 13.49 -13.40
N ALA A 238 9.12 14.61 -12.69
CA ALA A 238 10.39 15.03 -12.10
C ALA A 238 10.89 14.02 -11.06
N LEU A 239 10.03 13.57 -10.12
CA LEU A 239 10.39 12.52 -9.16
C LEU A 239 10.79 11.24 -9.89
N ARG A 240 9.95 10.77 -10.82
CA ARG A 240 10.23 9.56 -11.60
C ARG A 240 11.56 9.67 -12.33
N ASN A 241 11.90 10.82 -12.90
CA ASN A 241 13.16 10.97 -13.64
C ASN A 241 14.39 10.91 -12.73
N ARG A 242 14.26 11.36 -11.48
CA ARG A 242 15.34 11.30 -10.48
C ARG A 242 15.53 9.93 -9.85
N VAL A 243 14.49 9.10 -9.80
CA VAL A 243 14.62 7.70 -9.40
C VAL A 243 15.24 6.92 -10.56
N SER A 244 16.53 6.59 -10.50
CA SER A 244 17.25 5.91 -11.59
C SER A 244 16.67 4.52 -11.89
N ASP A 245 16.40 3.75 -10.85
CA ASP A 245 15.84 2.40 -10.94
C ASP A 245 14.31 2.44 -10.97
N LYS A 246 13.74 2.23 -12.17
CA LYS A 246 12.28 2.26 -12.38
C LYS A 246 11.56 1.07 -11.76
N THR A 247 12.29 0.05 -11.28
CA THR A 247 11.71 -1.08 -10.55
C THR A 247 11.29 -0.71 -9.12
N ARG A 248 11.72 0.46 -8.63
CA ARG A 248 11.52 0.93 -7.25
C ARG A 248 10.46 2.01 -7.08
N ILE A 249 9.66 2.29 -8.10
CA ILE A 249 8.59 3.30 -8.04
C ILE A 249 7.33 2.83 -8.77
N PHE A 250 6.25 2.64 -8.01
CA PHE A 250 4.94 2.15 -8.45
C PHE A 250 3.88 3.27 -8.45
N TYR A 251 2.78 3.08 -9.18
CA TYR A 251 1.75 4.10 -9.38
C TYR A 251 0.34 3.52 -9.25
N ASP A 252 -0.33 3.80 -8.13
CA ASP A 252 -1.75 3.53 -7.89
C ASP A 252 -2.55 4.81 -8.17
N LEU A 253 -2.75 5.08 -9.47
CA LEU A 253 -3.40 6.30 -9.95
C LEU A 253 -4.74 5.99 -10.62
N PRO A 254 -5.76 6.87 -10.47
CA PRO A 254 -6.95 6.81 -11.30
C PRO A 254 -6.60 6.86 -12.79
N LEU A 255 -7.36 6.16 -13.63
CA LEU A 255 -7.04 5.98 -15.05
C LEU A 255 -6.83 7.30 -15.82
N ASP A 256 -7.61 8.33 -15.51
CA ASP A 256 -7.47 9.64 -16.16
C ASP A 256 -6.17 10.34 -15.74
N GLN A 257 -5.77 10.22 -14.47
CA GLN A 257 -4.53 10.76 -13.93
C GLN A 257 -3.31 9.99 -14.46
N GLU A 258 -3.39 8.66 -14.52
CA GLU A 258 -2.36 7.80 -15.11
C GLU A 258 -2.12 8.13 -16.59
N THR A 259 -3.21 8.37 -17.35
CA THR A 259 -3.12 8.75 -18.77
C THR A 259 -2.39 10.08 -18.94
N LYS A 260 -2.78 11.11 -18.17
CA LYS A 260 -2.10 12.42 -18.17
C LYS A 260 -0.64 12.30 -17.75
N PHE A 261 -0.33 11.45 -16.78
CA PHE A 261 1.03 11.21 -16.34
C PHE A 261 1.88 10.57 -17.45
N LYS A 262 1.36 9.54 -18.13
CA LYS A 262 2.03 8.89 -19.26
C LYS A 262 2.24 9.84 -20.45
N GLU A 263 1.34 10.80 -20.65
CA GLU A 263 1.53 11.87 -21.62
C GLU A 263 2.65 12.83 -21.21
N GLU A 264 2.65 13.29 -19.95
CA GLU A 264 3.70 14.19 -19.43
C GLU A 264 5.09 13.56 -19.55
N LEU A 265 5.24 12.26 -19.28
CA LEU A 265 6.51 11.54 -19.41
C LEU A 265 7.11 11.57 -20.83
N LYS A 266 6.32 11.84 -21.87
CA LYS A 266 6.84 11.98 -23.24
C LYS A 266 7.73 13.22 -23.40
N HIS A 267 7.61 14.20 -22.50
CA HIS A 267 8.43 15.42 -22.50
C HIS A 267 9.78 15.27 -21.79
N TYR A 268 10.01 14.14 -21.09
CA TYR A 268 11.23 13.86 -20.30
C TYR A 268 12.13 12.81 -20.96
N ARG A 269 11.86 12.47 -22.22
CA ARG A 269 12.62 11.48 -23.02
C ARG A 269 13.81 12.12 -23.72
#